data_AF-A0AA96VAM9-F1
#
_entry.id   AF-A0AA96VAM9-F1
#
_cell.length_a   1.000
_cell.length_b   1.000
_cell.length_c   1.000
_cell.angle_alpha   90.00
_cell.angle_beta   90.00
_cell.angle_gamma   90.00
#
_symmetry.space_group_name_H-M   'P 1'
#
loop_
_entity.id
_entity.type
_entity.pdbx_description
1 polymer ?
#
loop_
_entity_poly.entity_id
_entity_poly.type
_entity_poly.pdbx_seq_one_letter_code
_entity_poly.pdbx_strand_id
1 'polypeptide(L)'
;MYLPNSYICVNYATDLANNSEAAGIKCGIIVLCFKEGGTHMLNAYRLTDGRTMYVETTGSEGFAGSDIFFFELKEGDIYLDGTVHRIYTFW
;
A
#
# COMPACT_ATOMS: atom_id res chain seq x y z
N MET A 1 -14.57 7.82 -1.78
CA MET A 1 -15.57 8.54 -0.97
C MET A 1 -14.91 8.94 0.34
N TYR A 2 -14.90 10.23 0.72
CA TYR A 2 -14.38 10.65 2.03
C TYR A 2 -15.43 10.34 3.10
N LEU A 3 -15.08 9.49 4.05
CA LEU A 3 -15.90 9.22 5.23
C LEU A 3 -15.24 9.93 6.42
N PRO A 4 -15.87 10.97 6.99
CA PRO A 4 -15.35 11.62 8.18
C PRO A 4 -15.17 10.58 9.29
N ASN A 5 -14.00 10.58 9.96
CA ASN A 5 -13.61 9.65 11.03
C ASN A 5 -13.35 8.18 10.64
N SER A 6 -13.28 7.83 9.35
CA SER A 6 -12.79 6.50 8.95
C SER A 6 -11.27 6.49 8.89
N TYR A 7 -10.64 5.54 9.56
CA TYR A 7 -9.22 5.26 9.40
C TYR A 7 -9.03 4.44 8.10
N ILE A 8 -8.41 5.04 7.09
CA ILE A 8 -8.35 4.51 5.71
C ILE A 8 -6.91 4.24 5.27
N CYS A 9 -6.73 3.77 4.03
CA CYS A 9 -5.44 3.35 3.49
C CYS A 9 -4.33 4.39 3.64
N VAL A 10 -4.61 5.68 3.45
CA VAL A 10 -3.61 6.73 3.66
C VAL A 10 -3.16 6.80 5.13
N ASN A 11 -4.04 6.56 6.10
CA ASN A 11 -3.68 6.57 7.51
C ASN A 11 -2.78 5.37 7.84
N TYR A 12 -3.18 4.16 7.46
CA TYR A 12 -2.37 2.94 7.68
C TYR A 12 -1.00 3.06 7.03
N ALA A 13 -0.94 3.48 5.76
CA ALA A 13 0.30 3.58 5.03
C ALA A 13 1.24 4.65 5.62
N THR A 14 0.69 5.76 6.09
CA THR A 14 1.45 6.83 6.75
C THR A 14 1.98 6.38 8.10
N ASP A 15 1.16 5.72 8.93
CA ASP A 15 1.58 5.27 10.25
C ASP A 15 2.64 4.16 10.14
N LEU A 16 2.53 3.23 9.20
CA LEU A 16 3.58 2.24 8.95
C LEU A 16 4.88 2.88 8.46
N ALA A 17 4.81 3.87 7.58
CA ALA A 17 5.99 4.60 7.11
C ALA A 17 6.70 5.32 8.28
N ASN A 18 5.95 6.06 9.09
CA ASN A 18 6.47 6.78 10.27
C ASN A 18 7.10 5.81 11.29
N ASN A 19 6.43 4.69 11.58
CA ASN A 19 6.95 3.68 12.50
C ASN A 19 8.22 3.00 11.97
N SER A 20 8.29 2.77 10.66
CA SER A 20 9.49 2.22 10.02
C SER A 20 10.66 3.20 10.10
N GLU A 21 10.42 4.48 9.82
CA GLU A 21 11.44 5.53 9.94
C GLU A 21 11.95 5.65 11.38
N ALA A 22 11.05 5.64 12.37
CA ALA A 22 11.42 5.66 13.80
C ALA A 22 12.27 4.44 14.20
N ALA A 23 12.11 3.30 13.53
CA ALA A 23 12.93 2.10 13.71
C ALA A 23 14.23 2.10 12.87
N GLY A 24 14.50 3.14 12.09
CA GLY A 24 15.65 3.21 11.18
C GLY A 24 15.51 2.34 9.93
N ILE A 25 14.29 1.92 9.59
CA ILE A 25 13.98 1.09 8.43
C ILE A 25 13.45 1.98 7.31
N LYS A 26 14.13 1.97 6.16
CA LYS A 26 13.66 2.71 4.98
C LYS A 26 12.37 2.07 4.42
N CYS A 27 11.29 2.83 4.41
CA CYS A 27 9.98 2.42 3.93
C CYS A 27 9.50 3.39 2.84
N GLY A 28 9.03 2.85 1.71
CA GLY A 28 8.39 3.63 0.68
C GLY A 28 6.87 3.66 0.83
N ILE A 29 6.24 4.71 0.33
CA ILE A 29 4.79 4.82 0.16
C ILE A 29 4.45 4.59 -1.31
N ILE A 30 3.42 3.79 -1.55
CA ILE A 30 2.90 3.44 -2.87
C ILE A 30 1.50 4.01 -3.03
N VAL A 31 1.23 4.63 -4.17
CA VAL A 31 -0.12 5.01 -4.60
C VAL A 31 -0.46 4.21 -5.85
N LEU A 32 -1.48 3.36 -5.75
CA LEU A 32 -2.09 2.65 -6.85
C LEU A 32 -3.25 3.47 -7.40
N CYS A 33 -3.31 3.63 -8.71
CA CYS A 33 -4.48 4.14 -9.41
C CYS A 33 -5.10 3.01 -10.22
N PHE A 34 -6.40 2.76 -10.06
CA PHE A 34 -7.11 1.72 -10.81
C PHE A 34 -7.75 2.28 -12.08
N LYS A 35 -7.86 1.43 -13.11
CA LYS A 35 -8.49 1.79 -14.38
C LYS A 35 -9.97 2.11 -14.22
N GLU A 36 -10.63 1.39 -13.32
CA GLU A 36 -12.04 1.52 -12.95
C GLU A 36 -12.29 2.79 -12.10
N GLY A 37 -11.22 3.50 -11.73
CA GLY A 37 -11.24 4.69 -10.89
C GLY A 37 -10.92 4.37 -9.44
N GLY A 38 -10.63 5.42 -8.67
CA GLY A 38 -10.19 5.31 -7.29
C GLY A 38 -8.68 5.09 -7.15
N THR A 39 -8.23 5.18 -5.91
CA THR A 39 -6.82 5.06 -5.53
C THR A 39 -6.68 4.26 -4.26
N HIS A 40 -5.57 3.56 -4.12
CA HIS A 40 -5.22 2.84 -2.91
C HIS A 40 -3.78 3.12 -2.49
N MET A 41 -3.52 3.10 -1.18
CA MET A 41 -2.20 3.40 -0.63
C MET A 41 -1.70 2.26 0.24
N LEU A 42 -0.44 1.90 0.02
CA LEU A 42 0.26 0.85 0.75
C LEU A 42 1.76 1.16 0.84
N ASN A 43 2.55 0.26 1.41
CA ASN A 43 3.98 0.48 1.62
C ASN A 43 4.85 -0.45 0.79
N ALA A 44 6.12 -0.08 0.64
CA ALA A 44 7.13 -0.88 -0.03
C ALA A 44 8.45 -0.91 0.75
N TYR A 45 9.12 -2.06 0.73
CA TYR A 45 10.47 -2.24 1.26
C TYR A 45 11.36 -2.85 0.19
N ARG A 46 12.60 -2.35 0.08
CA ARG A 46 13.59 -2.91 -0.85
C ARG A 46 14.35 -4.03 -0.15
N LEU A 47 14.27 -5.23 -0.68
CA LEU A 47 14.92 -6.41 -0.14
C LEU A 47 16.38 -6.50 -0.60
N THR A 48 17.20 -7.23 0.14
CA THR A 48 18.64 -7.40 -0.13
C THR A 48 18.93 -8.14 -1.42
N ASP A 49 17.97 -8.92 -1.93
CA ASP A 49 18.05 -9.61 -3.21
C ASP A 49 17.62 -8.73 -4.40
N GLY A 50 17.37 -7.44 -4.17
CA GLY A 50 17.00 -6.48 -5.19
C GLY A 50 15.50 -6.44 -5.52
N ARG A 51 14.69 -7.32 -4.92
CA ARG A 51 13.23 -7.31 -5.08
C ARG A 51 12.57 -6.23 -4.22
N THR A 52 11.33 -5.91 -4.56
CA THR A 52 10.49 -5.01 -3.77
C THR A 52 9.39 -5.82 -3.11
N MET A 53 9.29 -5.68 -1.80
CA MET A 53 8.22 -6.22 -0.99
C MET A 53 7.16 -5.15 -0.79
N TYR A 54 5.97 -5.36 -1.36
CA TYR A 54 4.80 -4.54 -1.06
C TYR A 54 4.15 -5.03 0.23
N VAL A 55 3.62 -4.12 1.05
CA VAL A 55 2.97 -4.42 2.33
C VAL A 55 1.66 -3.64 2.42
N GLU A 56 0.56 -4.37 2.54
CA GLU A 56 -0.77 -3.82 2.78
C GLU A 56 -1.10 -3.89 4.27
N THR A 57 -1.61 -2.80 4.87
CA THR A 57 -1.97 -2.78 6.29
C THR A 57 -3.38 -2.25 6.57
N THR A 58 -4.09 -1.81 5.54
CA THR A 58 -5.49 -1.37 5.63
C THR A 58 -6.42 -2.54 5.92
N GLY A 59 -6.11 -3.72 5.35
CA GLY A 59 -6.97 -4.90 5.38
C GLY A 59 -7.97 -4.96 4.23
N SER A 60 -8.35 -6.17 3.79
CA SER A 60 -9.49 -6.39 2.90
C SER A 60 -10.81 -6.34 3.68
N GLU A 61 -11.94 -6.15 2.97
CA GLU A 61 -13.29 -5.93 3.52
C GLU A 61 -13.57 -6.70 4.83
N GLY A 62 -13.61 -5.97 5.95
CA GLY A 62 -14.06 -6.48 7.25
C GLY A 62 -12.97 -6.76 8.30
N PHE A 63 -11.68 -6.69 7.97
CA PHE A 63 -10.60 -6.87 8.94
C PHE A 63 -9.51 -5.80 8.81
N ALA A 64 -9.66 -4.71 9.56
CA ALA A 64 -8.60 -3.73 9.74
C ALA A 64 -7.30 -4.41 10.23
N GLY A 65 -6.18 -4.21 9.53
CA GLY A 65 -4.85 -4.51 10.04
C GLY A 65 -4.33 -5.96 9.94
N SER A 66 -4.94 -6.86 9.17
CA SER A 66 -4.56 -8.29 9.17
C SER A 66 -3.86 -8.82 7.92
N ASP A 67 -3.83 -8.05 6.82
CA ASP A 67 -3.51 -8.60 5.51
C ASP A 67 -2.10 -8.23 5.06
N ILE A 68 -1.10 -8.83 5.71
CA ILE A 68 0.30 -8.70 5.28
C ILE A 68 0.53 -9.60 4.07
N PHE A 69 0.23 -9.09 2.88
CA PHE A 69 0.59 -9.76 1.63
C PHE A 69 1.98 -9.33 1.19
N PHE A 70 2.82 -10.30 0.85
CA PHE A 70 4.07 -10.10 0.13
C PHE A 70 3.84 -10.49 -1.32
N PHE A 71 3.90 -9.52 -2.22
CA PHE A 71 3.66 -9.75 -3.64
C PHE A 71 4.50 -8.77 -4.44
N GLU A 72 4.55 -8.97 -5.76
CA GLU A 72 5.00 -7.95 -6.71
C GLU A 72 3.76 -7.45 -7.44
N LEU A 73 3.65 -6.13 -7.61
CA LEU A 73 2.60 -5.49 -8.42
C LEU A 73 3.17 -4.93 -9.71
N LYS A 74 2.41 -5.09 -10.79
CA LYS A 74 2.67 -4.52 -12.10
C LYS A 74 1.43 -3.79 -12.61
N GLU A 75 1.64 -2.78 -13.45
CA GLU A 75 0.54 -2.20 -14.22
C GLU A 75 -0.12 -3.30 -15.07
N GLY A 76 -1.45 -3.39 -15.00
CA GLY A 76 -2.26 -4.42 -15.63
C GLY A 76 -2.71 -5.55 -14.69
N ASP A 77 -2.11 -5.70 -13.50
CA ASP A 77 -2.54 -6.70 -12.53
C ASP A 77 -3.91 -6.37 -11.92
N ILE A 78 -4.67 -7.39 -11.55
CA ILE A 78 -5.92 -7.23 -10.78
C ILE A 78 -5.56 -7.24 -9.30
N TYR A 79 -5.94 -6.19 -8.58
CA TYR A 79 -5.69 -6.06 -7.14
C TYR A 79 -6.88 -5.38 -6.45
N LEU A 80 -7.33 -5.97 -5.34
CA LEU A 80 -8.58 -5.60 -4.65
C LEU A 80 -9.74 -5.55 -5.65
N ASP A 81 -10.19 -4.33 -5.98
CA ASP A 81 -11.41 -4.08 -6.71
C ASP A 81 -11.16 -3.58 -8.14
N GLY A 82 -9.91 -3.56 -8.60
CA GLY A 82 -9.57 -2.95 -9.88
C GLY A 82 -8.31 -3.46 -10.55
N THR A 83 -8.20 -3.09 -11.83
CA THR A 83 -7.02 -3.27 -12.65
C THR A 83 -6.05 -2.13 -12.36
N VAL A 84 -4.84 -2.45 -11.90
CA VAL A 84 -3.80 -1.45 -11.63
C VAL A 84 -3.44 -0.73 -12.93
N HIS A 85 -3.71 0.57 -13.01
CA HIS A 85 -3.40 1.39 -14.17
C HIS A 85 -2.05 2.10 -14.03
N ARG A 86 -1.75 2.63 -12.85
CA ARG A 86 -0.50 3.31 -12.53
C ARG A 86 -0.03 2.98 -11.12
N ILE A 87 1.27 2.93 -10.95
CA ILE A 87 1.94 2.75 -9.65
C ILE A 87 2.89 3.94 -9.45
N TYR A 88 2.70 4.70 -8.38
CA TYR A 88 3.63 5.74 -7.95
C TYR A 88 4.32 5.31 -6.67
N THR A 89 5.63 5.53 -6.60
CA THR A 89 6.44 5.17 -5.43
C THR A 89 7.22 6.36 -4.91
N PHE A 90 7.18 6.57 -3.60
CA PHE A 90 7.89 7.60 -2.86
C PHE A 90 8.76 6.91 -1.81
N TRP A 91 10.06 7.23 -1.73
CA TRP A 91 11.06 6.55 -0.89
C TRP A 91 11.81 7.52 0.02
#